data_AF-A0AAD6JMQ2-F1
#
_entry.id   AF-A0AAD6JMQ2-F1
#
_cell.length_a   1.000
_cell.length_b   1.000
_cell.length_c   1.000
_cell.angle_alpha   90.00
_cell.angle_beta   90.00
_cell.angle_gamma   90.00
#
_symmetry.space_group_name_H-M   'P 1'
#
loop_
_entity.id
_entity.type
_entity.pdbx_description
1 polymer ?
#
loop_
_entity_poly.entity_id
_entity_poly.type
_entity_poly.pdbx_seq_one_letter_code
_entity_poly.pdbx_strand_id
1 'polypeptide(L)'
;MTAMEIDTEKNIQRKHSTYQSLDETFDIQNEIYRGQQYSQIYFARLHTMRTLLYSLVTHWKPHVPVCTVLGLEEGKECIIVGTLYKHMQLKPCVLDEYSKERSAVPLLGGTVLSPSTYVTGGVVALHGKETTAGDFLVLDVFEAGLAPQIEPQLKSSEDKYVVFISGVSVGSSTSNPLQFQLLVDHITGHLGDEQEQGIAAEIVHVVFAGNSVESPHGLLNGQNLASKDQSRVSEAVQVLDILLSQIAAGVSVDIMPGSNDPANFALPQQPLNRCLFPGSRTFNTFNSCTNPHCFELDGVRFLGTSGQNIDDLKKYSEARDGLEFMERTLKWRHLAPTAPNTLGCYPFTDRDPFLIESCPHVYFVGNQDKYGTRILEGSEGQMVRLISIPKFCNTGLAVVLNLRNLECHTLSFAFPGVEKGRSCIFLNVVHFSALKIQGRICRTRKEWWRVEFDESIGRPKTIPGNQAHPKPSDGAKKLELATVLKRRKTRRDLGSGNLCESPSYYRSSSSLAERRSLLPPAPTRKSLLLRQLGIGRLHLKARDTKNRSILASIDKTWRKTVEGASKVFLEKHYNRHRRLINDMI
;
A
#
# COMPACT_ATOMS: atom_id res chain seq x y z
N MET A 1 -40.04 3.87 -51.41
CA MET A 1 -39.40 4.22 -50.12
C MET A 1 -39.12 2.92 -49.40
N THR A 2 -37.87 2.47 -49.39
CA THR A 2 -37.43 1.37 -48.53
C THR A 2 -37.54 1.81 -47.09
N ALA A 3 -38.24 1.04 -46.25
CA ALA A 3 -38.21 1.28 -44.81
C ALA A 3 -36.76 1.09 -44.34
N MET A 4 -36.24 2.08 -43.59
CA MET A 4 -35.01 1.86 -42.84
C MET A 4 -35.39 0.92 -41.70
N GLU A 5 -34.88 -0.32 -41.75
CA GLU A 5 -34.84 -1.15 -40.55
C GLU A 5 -34.00 -0.38 -39.53
N ILE A 6 -34.66 0.03 -38.44
CA ILE A 6 -33.96 0.57 -37.28
C ILE A 6 -33.27 -0.64 -36.67
N ASP A 7 -31.93 -0.70 -36.75
CA ASP A 7 -31.14 -1.71 -36.04
C ASP A 7 -31.58 -1.69 -34.57
N THR A 8 -32.22 -2.77 -34.14
CA THR A 8 -32.58 -2.95 -32.73
C THR A 8 -31.27 -3.14 -31.97
N GLU A 9 -30.81 -2.08 -31.32
CA GLU A 9 -29.61 -2.08 -30.48
C GLU A 9 -29.63 -3.32 -29.56
N LYS A 10 -28.71 -4.26 -29.81
CA LYS A 10 -28.58 -5.47 -28.99
C LYS A 10 -28.04 -5.05 -27.63
N ASN A 11 -28.94 -4.83 -26.68
CA ASN A 11 -28.57 -4.42 -25.32
C ASN A 11 -27.90 -5.60 -24.59
N ILE A 12 -26.56 -5.62 -24.56
CA ILE A 12 -25.75 -6.67 -23.94
C ILE A 12 -25.90 -6.59 -22.42
N GLN A 13 -26.48 -7.63 -21.81
CA GLN A 13 -26.63 -7.70 -20.37
C GLN A 13 -25.32 -8.15 -19.70
N ARG A 14 -24.89 -7.42 -18.67
CA ARG A 14 -23.71 -7.74 -17.87
C ARG A 14 -23.99 -8.93 -16.95
N LYS A 15 -22.98 -9.78 -16.76
CA LYS A 15 -23.03 -10.88 -15.78
C LYS A 15 -22.95 -10.35 -14.35
N HIS A 16 -23.53 -11.10 -13.41
CA HIS A 16 -23.47 -10.80 -11.98
C HIS A 16 -22.83 -11.96 -11.20
N SER A 17 -22.26 -11.63 -10.06
CA SER A 17 -21.68 -12.58 -9.09
C SER A 17 -22.25 -12.33 -7.69
N THR A 18 -22.24 -13.37 -6.87
CA THR A 18 -22.48 -13.28 -5.43
C THR A 18 -21.23 -12.76 -4.74
N TYR A 19 -21.37 -11.74 -3.89
CA TYR A 19 -20.27 -11.09 -3.17
C TYR A 19 -20.48 -11.17 -1.65
N GLN A 20 -19.42 -11.50 -0.92
CA GLN A 20 -19.37 -11.42 0.53
C GLN A 20 -18.03 -10.79 0.96
N SER A 21 -18.07 -9.65 1.65
CA SER A 21 -16.90 -9.10 2.33
C SER A 21 -16.59 -9.91 3.59
N LEU A 22 -15.30 -10.09 3.88
CA LEU A 22 -14.74 -10.79 5.05
C LEU A 22 -13.75 -9.89 5.81
N ASP A 23 -13.88 -8.56 5.68
CA ASP A 23 -12.99 -7.55 6.26
C ASP A 23 -13.14 -7.37 7.78
N GLU A 24 -14.09 -8.04 8.44
CA GLU A 24 -14.34 -7.96 9.90
C GLU A 24 -13.10 -8.31 10.76
N THR A 25 -12.14 -9.03 10.20
CA THR A 25 -10.86 -9.33 10.85
C THR A 25 -9.93 -8.10 10.92
N PHE A 26 -10.07 -7.17 9.98
CA PHE A 26 -9.24 -5.98 9.79
C PHE A 26 -9.89 -4.66 10.25
N ASP A 27 -11.22 -4.65 10.48
CA ASP A 27 -11.95 -3.51 11.05
C ASP A 27 -11.51 -3.20 12.51
N ILE A 28 -11.31 -1.91 12.82
CA ILE A 28 -10.94 -1.42 14.16
C ILE A 28 -12.04 -0.50 14.68
N GLN A 29 -13.05 -1.10 15.33
CA GLN A 29 -14.23 -0.36 15.81
C GLN A 29 -13.95 0.60 16.96
N ASN A 30 -12.92 0.35 17.78
CA ASN A 30 -12.57 1.17 18.94
C ASN A 30 -11.04 1.34 19.02
N GLU A 31 -10.50 2.41 18.45
CA GLU A 31 -9.07 2.73 18.56
C GLU A 31 -8.69 3.16 19.99
N ILE A 32 -7.95 2.32 20.72
CA ILE A 32 -7.52 2.59 22.11
C ILE A 32 -5.99 2.54 22.22
N TYR A 33 -5.30 3.51 21.62
CA TYR A 33 -3.84 3.63 21.70
C TYR A 33 -3.27 3.84 23.13
N ARG A 34 -4.11 4.18 24.12
CA ARG A 34 -3.66 4.49 25.49
C ARG A 34 -3.40 3.22 26.30
N GLY A 35 -2.13 2.93 26.56
CA GLY A 35 -1.69 1.84 27.44
C GLY A 35 -1.42 0.53 26.71
N GLN A 36 -1.73 0.43 25.42
CA GLN A 36 -1.37 -0.73 24.60
C GLN A 36 0.15 -0.75 24.31
N GLN A 37 0.72 -1.94 24.25
CA GLN A 37 2.15 -2.17 23.95
C GLN A 37 2.30 -3.29 22.93
N TYR A 38 3.25 -3.12 22.01
CA TYR A 38 3.57 -4.10 20.97
C TYR A 38 4.09 -5.46 21.47
N SER A 39 4.35 -5.62 22.78
CA SER A 39 4.64 -6.93 23.38
C SER A 39 3.47 -7.91 23.24
N GLN A 40 2.23 -7.42 23.28
CA GLN A 40 1.04 -8.26 23.27
C GLN A 40 0.79 -8.91 21.91
N ILE A 41 0.95 -8.18 20.80
CA ILE A 41 0.83 -8.76 19.45
C ILE A 41 1.86 -9.88 19.21
N TYR A 42 3.11 -9.73 19.66
CA TYR A 42 4.09 -10.83 19.59
C TYR A 42 3.72 -12.03 20.47
N PHE A 43 3.14 -11.79 21.65
CA PHE A 43 2.64 -12.86 22.52
C PHE A 43 1.49 -13.63 21.86
N ALA A 44 0.47 -12.92 21.34
CA ALA A 44 -0.67 -13.51 20.64
C ALA A 44 -0.21 -14.31 19.40
N ARG A 45 0.62 -13.71 18.54
CA ARG A 45 1.22 -14.36 17.36
C ARG A 45 1.94 -15.65 17.74
N LEU A 46 2.84 -15.58 18.73
CA LEU A 46 3.63 -16.73 19.14
C LEU A 46 2.78 -17.79 19.84
N HIS A 47 1.73 -17.42 20.58
CA HIS A 47 0.81 -18.38 21.19
C HIS A 47 0.05 -19.20 20.14
N THR A 48 -0.58 -18.53 19.17
CA THR A 48 -1.32 -19.18 18.07
C THR A 48 -0.38 -20.04 17.21
N MET A 49 0.73 -19.47 16.73
CA MET A 49 1.66 -20.17 15.86
C MET A 49 2.40 -21.32 16.56
N ARG A 50 2.69 -21.21 17.87
CA ARG A 50 3.28 -22.32 18.64
C ARG A 50 2.33 -23.50 18.75
N THR A 51 1.05 -23.25 19.03
CA THR A 51 0.03 -24.31 19.13
C THR A 51 -0.08 -25.08 17.81
N LEU A 52 -0.12 -24.36 16.69
CA LEU A 52 -0.08 -24.94 15.35
C LEU A 52 1.22 -25.74 15.11
N LEU A 53 2.39 -25.12 15.29
CA LEU A 53 3.67 -25.76 15.01
C LEU A 53 3.92 -26.98 15.91
N TYR A 54 3.46 -26.99 17.17
CA TYR A 54 3.56 -28.16 18.03
C TYR A 54 2.76 -29.35 17.50
N SER A 55 1.57 -29.14 16.93
CA SER A 55 0.84 -30.23 16.26
C SER A 55 1.59 -30.76 15.03
N LEU A 56 2.10 -29.87 14.17
CA LEU A 56 2.78 -30.23 12.93
C LEU A 56 4.16 -30.90 13.14
N VAL A 57 4.94 -30.43 14.12
CA VAL A 57 6.30 -30.92 14.41
C VAL A 57 6.31 -32.40 14.82
N THR A 58 5.23 -32.91 15.43
CA THR A 58 5.13 -34.34 15.78
C THR A 58 5.23 -35.26 14.56
N HIS A 59 4.80 -34.80 13.38
CA HIS A 59 4.91 -35.53 12.12
C HIS A 59 6.28 -35.34 11.42
N TRP A 60 7.00 -34.26 11.73
CA TRP A 60 8.28 -33.93 11.11
C TRP A 60 9.46 -34.72 11.71
N LYS A 61 9.59 -34.73 13.04
CA LYS A 61 10.69 -35.39 13.78
C LYS A 61 10.18 -35.96 15.11
N PRO A 62 9.39 -37.07 15.10
CA PRO A 62 8.70 -37.60 16.28
C PRO A 62 9.62 -38.04 17.43
N HIS A 63 10.91 -38.28 17.17
CA HIS A 63 11.88 -38.75 18.17
C HIS A 63 12.67 -37.63 18.86
N VAL A 64 12.51 -36.37 18.45
CA VAL A 64 13.28 -35.24 18.99
C VAL A 64 12.40 -34.47 19.99
N PRO A 65 12.86 -34.22 21.23
CA PRO A 65 12.07 -33.52 22.24
C PRO A 65 11.84 -32.05 21.87
N VAL A 66 10.63 -31.56 22.14
CA VAL A 66 10.29 -30.13 21.99
C VAL A 66 10.61 -29.42 23.30
N CYS A 67 11.49 -28.41 23.25
CA CYS A 67 11.98 -27.68 24.41
C CYS A 67 11.66 -26.17 24.31
N THR A 68 11.65 -25.50 25.46
CA THR A 68 11.71 -24.03 25.51
C THR A 68 13.16 -23.56 25.51
N VAL A 69 13.42 -22.34 25.04
CA VAL A 69 14.79 -21.75 25.01
C VAL A 69 15.46 -21.73 26.39
N LEU A 70 14.70 -21.62 27.49
CA LEU A 70 15.23 -21.66 28.87
C LEU A 70 15.49 -23.07 29.41
N GLY A 71 15.09 -24.11 28.66
CA GLY A 71 15.27 -25.52 29.00
C GLY A 71 16.12 -26.24 27.94
N LEU A 72 17.04 -25.51 27.31
CA LEU A 72 18.09 -26.10 26.50
C LEU A 72 19.12 -26.80 27.40
N GLU A 73 19.72 -27.84 26.86
CA GLU A 73 20.80 -28.59 27.51
C GLU A 73 21.95 -28.76 26.51
N GLU A 74 23.17 -28.49 26.96
CA GLU A 74 24.37 -28.49 26.13
C GLU A 74 24.53 -29.81 25.35
N GLY A 75 24.72 -29.71 24.03
CA GLY A 75 24.94 -30.85 23.14
C GLY A 75 23.72 -31.74 22.86
N LYS A 76 22.59 -31.59 23.58
CA LYS A 76 21.36 -32.36 23.30
C LYS A 76 20.60 -31.79 22.11
N GLU A 77 20.14 -32.67 21.23
CA GLU A 77 19.24 -32.28 20.14
C GLU A 77 17.81 -32.10 20.64
N CYS A 78 17.21 -30.98 20.24
CA CYS A 78 15.84 -30.62 20.56
C CYS A 78 15.20 -29.79 19.44
N ILE A 79 13.90 -29.55 19.55
CA ILE A 79 13.16 -28.63 18.69
C ILE A 79 12.66 -27.45 19.53
N ILE A 80 12.98 -26.24 19.09
CA ILE A 80 12.47 -25.00 19.69
C ILE A 80 11.50 -24.32 18.74
N VAL A 81 10.44 -23.72 19.29
CA VAL A 81 9.49 -22.89 18.52
C VAL A 81 9.49 -21.47 19.06
N GLY A 82 9.84 -20.52 18.19
CA GLY A 82 10.08 -19.14 18.58
C GLY A 82 9.93 -18.13 17.45
N THR A 83 9.86 -16.87 17.82
CA THR A 83 9.86 -15.73 16.90
C THR A 83 11.28 -15.37 16.51
N LEU A 84 11.58 -15.35 15.22
CA LEU A 84 12.89 -14.92 14.70
C LEU A 84 13.09 -13.42 14.92
N TYR A 85 14.29 -13.05 15.38
CA TYR A 85 14.75 -11.66 15.45
C TYR A 85 16.06 -11.50 14.68
N LYS A 86 16.00 -10.81 13.55
CA LYS A 86 17.17 -10.48 12.72
C LYS A 86 17.76 -9.15 13.22
N HIS A 87 18.94 -9.20 13.84
CA HIS A 87 19.71 -8.00 14.14
C HIS A 87 20.32 -7.44 12.85
N MET A 88 20.00 -6.19 12.52
CA MET A 88 20.38 -5.55 11.26
C MET A 88 21.17 -4.27 11.55
N GLN A 89 22.48 -4.31 11.34
CA GLN A 89 23.40 -3.22 11.73
C GLN A 89 23.12 -1.88 11.03
N LEU A 90 22.49 -1.91 9.85
CA LEU A 90 22.10 -0.73 9.08
C LEU A 90 20.65 -0.30 9.32
N LYS A 91 19.88 -1.00 10.16
CA LYS A 91 18.53 -0.55 10.52
C LYS A 91 18.67 0.69 11.41
N PRO A 92 18.06 1.84 11.05
CA PRO A 92 18.10 3.02 11.91
C PRO A 92 17.39 2.74 13.23
N CYS A 93 18.11 2.90 14.33
CA CYS A 93 17.57 2.83 15.69
C CYS A 93 17.71 4.20 16.36
N VAL A 94 16.58 4.76 16.78
CA VAL A 94 16.51 6.09 17.43
C VAL A 94 17.30 6.14 18.74
N LEU A 95 17.61 4.97 19.32
CA LEU A 95 18.36 4.82 20.56
C LEU A 95 19.85 4.53 20.35
N ASP A 96 20.36 4.39 19.12
CA ASP A 96 21.80 4.16 18.88
C ASP A 96 22.67 5.35 19.32
N GLU A 97 22.10 6.55 19.41
CA GLU A 97 22.76 7.72 20.02
C GLU A 97 22.87 7.62 21.55
N TYR A 98 22.18 6.66 22.18
CA TYR A 98 22.01 6.54 23.64
C TYR A 98 22.39 5.17 24.22
N SER A 99 22.43 4.09 23.43
CA SER A 99 22.70 2.72 23.92
C SER A 99 24.14 2.25 23.64
N LYS A 100 24.84 1.76 24.68
CA LYS A 100 26.15 1.11 24.56
C LYS A 100 26.15 -0.40 24.84
N GLU A 101 25.02 -0.99 25.21
CA GLU A 101 24.93 -2.38 25.67
C GLU A 101 23.98 -3.20 24.81
N ARG A 102 24.39 -4.44 24.50
CA ARG A 102 23.57 -5.43 23.79
C ARG A 102 23.04 -6.45 24.81
N SER A 103 21.75 -6.74 24.78
CA SER A 103 21.18 -7.82 25.59
C SER A 103 21.69 -9.19 25.12
N ALA A 104 21.98 -10.06 26.09
CA ALA A 104 22.35 -11.46 25.83
C ALA A 104 21.12 -12.26 25.40
N VAL A 105 21.01 -12.53 24.10
CA VAL A 105 20.08 -13.51 23.50
C VAL A 105 20.97 -14.49 22.74
N PRO A 106 20.81 -15.82 22.90
CA PRO A 106 21.64 -16.81 22.22
C PRO A 106 21.57 -16.61 20.71
N LEU A 107 22.71 -16.61 20.03
CA LEU A 107 22.73 -16.43 18.58
C LEU A 107 22.40 -17.76 17.90
N LEU A 108 21.71 -17.67 16.76
CA LEU A 108 21.44 -18.83 15.92
C LEU A 108 22.66 -19.05 15.01
N GLY A 109 23.34 -20.18 15.23
CA GLY A 109 24.50 -20.62 14.45
C GLY A 109 24.13 -21.63 13.39
N GLY A 110 25.05 -21.86 12.43
CA GLY A 110 24.88 -22.79 11.31
C GLY A 110 24.58 -22.10 9.98
N THR A 111 24.43 -22.90 8.92
CA THR A 111 24.24 -22.43 7.54
C THR A 111 22.81 -22.59 7.01
N VAL A 112 21.97 -23.37 7.70
CA VAL A 112 20.62 -23.74 7.25
C VAL A 112 19.66 -22.54 7.29
N LEU A 113 19.70 -21.77 8.38
CA LEU A 113 18.89 -20.56 8.52
C LEU A 113 19.57 -19.36 7.86
N SER A 114 19.48 -19.25 6.54
CA SER A 114 20.07 -18.11 5.81
C SER A 114 19.48 -16.77 6.29
N PRO A 115 20.31 -15.83 6.82
CA PRO A 115 19.81 -14.52 7.24
C PRO A 115 19.24 -13.69 6.10
N SER A 116 19.55 -13.97 4.83
CA SER A 116 18.96 -13.24 3.70
C SER A 116 17.53 -13.71 3.38
N THR A 117 17.16 -14.95 3.74
CA THR A 117 15.83 -15.52 3.42
C THR A 117 14.76 -15.14 4.45
N TYR A 118 15.13 -15.06 5.73
CA TYR A 118 14.21 -14.83 6.83
C TYR A 118 14.21 -13.37 7.33
N VAL A 119 13.12 -12.97 7.97
CA VAL A 119 12.89 -11.63 8.52
C VAL A 119 12.49 -11.68 9.99
N THR A 120 12.66 -10.56 10.70
CA THR A 120 12.17 -10.41 12.07
C THR A 120 10.65 -10.56 12.14
N GLY A 121 10.16 -11.28 13.15
CA GLY A 121 8.74 -11.40 13.48
C GLY A 121 8.04 -12.63 12.87
N GLY A 122 8.71 -13.37 11.98
CA GLY A 122 8.26 -14.71 11.57
C GLY A 122 8.42 -15.72 12.71
N VAL A 123 7.53 -16.73 12.77
CA VAL A 123 7.57 -17.81 13.77
C VAL A 123 7.86 -19.13 13.07
N VAL A 124 8.87 -19.85 13.54
CA VAL A 124 9.32 -21.14 12.95
C VAL A 124 9.65 -22.15 14.04
N ALA A 125 9.71 -23.42 13.66
CA ALA A 125 10.33 -24.47 14.46
C ALA A 125 11.78 -24.71 13.97
N LEU A 126 12.73 -24.82 14.90
CA LEU A 126 14.14 -25.07 14.62
C LEU A 126 14.55 -26.38 15.30
N HIS A 127 15.07 -27.34 14.55
CA HIS A 127 15.77 -28.52 15.09
C HIS A 127 17.25 -28.18 15.18
N GLY A 128 17.85 -28.45 16.34
CA GLY A 128 19.24 -28.10 16.59
C GLY A 128 19.70 -28.51 17.98
N LYS A 129 20.85 -27.98 18.39
CA LYS A 129 21.45 -28.21 19.71
C LYS A 129 22.22 -27.00 20.20
N GLU A 130 22.26 -26.83 21.52
CA GLU A 130 23.09 -25.82 22.15
C GLU A 130 24.58 -26.18 22.07
N THR A 131 25.40 -25.18 21.80
CA THR A 131 26.87 -25.27 21.72
C THR A 131 27.52 -24.82 23.03
N THR A 132 28.79 -25.17 23.21
CA THR A 132 29.62 -24.77 24.38
C THR A 132 29.74 -23.24 24.56
N ALA A 133 29.38 -22.45 23.55
CA ALA A 133 29.40 -20.99 23.56
C ALA A 133 28.05 -20.35 24.00
N GLY A 134 27.00 -21.16 24.19
CA GLY A 134 25.63 -20.69 24.42
C GLY A 134 24.85 -20.32 23.14
N ASP A 135 25.44 -20.54 21.96
CA ASP A 135 24.76 -20.38 20.67
C ASP A 135 23.99 -21.66 20.31
N PHE A 136 22.86 -21.53 19.62
CA PHE A 136 22.06 -22.67 19.15
C PHE A 136 22.40 -23.00 17.70
N LEU A 137 23.01 -24.17 17.47
CA LEU A 137 23.33 -24.68 16.14
C LEU A 137 22.07 -25.24 15.47
N VAL A 138 21.57 -24.53 14.46
CA VAL A 138 20.41 -24.95 13.66
C VAL A 138 20.84 -26.02 12.66
N LEU A 139 20.23 -27.20 12.77
CA LEU A 139 20.43 -28.35 11.89
C LEU A 139 19.33 -28.46 10.83
N ASP A 140 18.11 -28.02 11.15
CA ASP A 140 16.95 -28.08 10.25
C ASP A 140 15.90 -27.03 10.63
N VAL A 141 15.08 -26.59 9.67
CA VAL A 141 14.08 -25.52 9.86
C VAL A 141 12.73 -25.98 9.32
N PHE A 142 11.67 -25.78 10.10
CA PHE A 142 10.31 -26.14 9.74
C PHE A 142 9.38 -24.93 9.81
N GLU A 143 8.82 -24.59 8.65
CA GLU A 143 7.82 -23.55 8.45
C GLU A 143 6.40 -24.12 8.62
N ALA A 144 5.41 -23.27 8.88
CA ALA A 144 4.02 -23.71 9.11
C ALA A 144 3.31 -24.25 7.86
N GLY A 145 3.87 -24.04 6.66
CA GLY A 145 3.27 -24.42 5.39
C GLY A 145 1.99 -23.64 5.08
N LEU A 146 1.31 -24.00 3.98
CA LEU A 146 0.02 -23.37 3.65
C LEU A 146 -1.05 -23.75 4.66
N ALA A 147 -2.00 -22.85 4.89
CA ALA A 147 -3.17 -23.11 5.71
C ALA A 147 -4.14 -24.10 5.01
N PRO A 148 -5.11 -24.70 5.73
CA PRO A 148 -6.20 -25.43 5.10
C PRO A 148 -6.97 -24.53 4.13
N GLN A 149 -7.26 -25.04 2.93
CA GLN A 149 -8.09 -24.35 1.94
C GLN A 149 -9.52 -24.87 2.00
N ILE A 150 -10.50 -23.98 1.90
CA ILE A 150 -11.91 -24.36 1.76
C ILE A 150 -12.17 -24.68 0.29
N GLU A 151 -12.80 -25.81 -0.02
CA GLU A 151 -13.10 -26.16 -1.41
C GLU A 151 -14.12 -25.19 -2.04
N PRO A 152 -13.95 -24.76 -3.31
CA PRO A 152 -14.93 -23.93 -4.01
C PRO A 152 -16.27 -24.65 -4.15
N GLN A 153 -17.34 -24.06 -3.62
CA GLN A 153 -18.65 -24.73 -3.52
C GLN A 153 -19.31 -25.02 -4.88
N LEU A 154 -19.10 -24.16 -5.88
CA LEU A 154 -19.54 -24.39 -7.26
C LEU A 154 -18.50 -23.88 -8.26
N LYS A 155 -18.15 -24.72 -9.25
CA LYS A 155 -17.47 -24.24 -10.46
C LYS A 155 -18.53 -23.70 -11.42
N SER A 156 -18.62 -22.38 -11.55
CA SER A 156 -19.41 -21.74 -12.60
C SER A 156 -19.06 -22.34 -13.98
N SER A 157 -20.08 -22.71 -14.75
CA SER A 157 -19.89 -23.10 -16.16
C SER A 157 -19.55 -21.92 -17.05
N GLU A 158 -19.98 -20.72 -16.64
CA GLU A 158 -19.77 -19.47 -17.34
C GLU A 158 -18.48 -18.80 -16.89
N ASP A 159 -17.75 -18.25 -17.86
CA ASP A 159 -16.63 -17.37 -17.62
C ASP A 159 -17.12 -16.01 -17.09
N LYS A 160 -16.42 -15.51 -16.06
CA LYS A 160 -16.70 -14.25 -15.34
C LYS A 160 -15.36 -13.67 -14.92
N TYR A 161 -15.20 -12.35 -15.05
CA TYR A 161 -13.90 -11.71 -14.85
C TYR A 161 -13.88 -10.70 -13.70
N VAL A 162 -12.76 -10.69 -12.97
CA VAL A 162 -12.42 -9.67 -11.96
C VAL A 162 -11.24 -8.85 -12.48
N VAL A 163 -11.36 -7.53 -12.48
CA VAL A 163 -10.30 -6.61 -12.92
C VAL A 163 -9.59 -6.02 -11.70
N PHE A 164 -8.26 -6.11 -11.66
CA PHE A 164 -7.40 -5.55 -10.64
C PHE A 164 -6.58 -4.39 -11.18
N ILE A 165 -6.63 -3.27 -10.46
CA ILE A 165 -5.93 -2.02 -10.78
C ILE A 165 -5.21 -1.58 -9.49
N SER A 166 -4.01 -1.03 -9.59
CA SER A 166 -3.30 -0.47 -8.42
C SER A 166 -2.43 0.70 -8.83
N GLY A 167 -2.14 1.65 -7.94
CA GLY A 167 -1.22 2.75 -8.25
C GLY A 167 -1.69 3.62 -9.41
N VAL A 168 -2.97 4.00 -9.44
CA VAL A 168 -3.50 4.97 -10.42
C VAL A 168 -2.87 6.35 -10.18
N SER A 169 -2.61 6.69 -8.92
CA SER A 169 -1.92 7.91 -8.50
C SER A 169 -2.50 9.19 -9.10
N VAL A 170 -3.83 9.34 -9.11
CA VAL A 170 -4.52 10.52 -9.66
C VAL A 170 -3.95 11.79 -9.03
N GLY A 171 -3.68 12.80 -9.86
CA GLY A 171 -2.98 14.04 -9.47
C GLY A 171 -1.47 14.00 -9.66
N SER A 172 -0.88 12.82 -9.94
CA SER A 172 0.55 12.69 -10.21
C SER A 172 0.94 13.14 -11.60
N SER A 173 2.17 13.66 -11.74
CA SER A 173 2.80 13.94 -13.04
C SER A 173 3.07 12.69 -13.87
N THR A 174 3.07 11.50 -13.25
CA THR A 174 3.13 10.20 -13.95
C THR A 174 1.77 9.68 -14.36
N SER A 175 0.68 10.16 -13.74
CA SER A 175 -0.67 9.72 -14.07
C SER A 175 -1.11 10.28 -15.42
N ASN A 176 -1.66 9.43 -16.29
CA ASN A 176 -2.21 9.83 -17.58
C ASN A 176 -3.74 9.70 -17.53
N PRO A 177 -4.49 10.81 -17.45
CA PRO A 177 -5.95 10.78 -17.38
C PRO A 177 -6.60 10.03 -18.56
N LEU A 178 -5.99 10.07 -19.75
CA LEU A 178 -6.55 9.42 -20.93
C LEU A 178 -6.34 7.90 -20.91
N GLN A 179 -5.26 7.39 -20.32
CA GLN A 179 -5.12 5.94 -20.08
C GLN A 179 -6.20 5.44 -19.11
N PHE A 180 -6.49 6.21 -18.06
CA PHE A 180 -7.51 5.83 -17.08
C PHE A 180 -8.93 5.96 -17.66
N GLN A 181 -9.22 6.98 -18.47
CA GLN A 181 -10.51 7.07 -19.17
C GLN A 181 -10.71 5.91 -20.14
N LEU A 182 -9.71 5.52 -20.94
CA LEU A 182 -9.84 4.35 -21.83
C LEU A 182 -10.09 3.04 -21.07
N LEU A 183 -9.54 2.89 -19.87
CA LEU A 183 -9.83 1.77 -18.97
C LEU A 183 -11.28 1.80 -18.48
N VAL A 184 -11.79 2.98 -18.09
CA VAL A 184 -13.19 3.18 -17.69
C VAL A 184 -14.14 2.87 -18.86
N ASP A 185 -13.86 3.40 -20.05
CA ASP A 185 -14.65 3.21 -21.27
C ASP A 185 -14.68 1.73 -21.69
N HIS A 186 -13.56 1.01 -21.55
CA HIS A 186 -13.49 -0.43 -21.79
C HIS A 186 -14.27 -1.24 -20.75
N ILE A 187 -14.10 -0.98 -19.46
CA ILE A 187 -14.84 -1.71 -18.40
C ILE A 187 -16.35 -1.48 -18.53
N THR A 188 -16.77 -0.25 -18.84
CA THR A 188 -18.19 0.12 -18.98
C THR A 188 -18.81 -0.36 -20.29
N GLY A 189 -18.02 -0.70 -21.31
CA GLY A 189 -18.49 -1.19 -22.61
C GLY A 189 -18.73 -0.11 -23.67
N HIS A 190 -18.21 1.10 -23.47
CA HIS A 190 -18.27 2.19 -24.47
C HIS A 190 -17.18 2.08 -25.54
N LEU A 191 -16.19 1.21 -25.34
CA LEU A 191 -15.06 1.01 -26.24
C LEU A 191 -15.13 -0.38 -26.90
N GLY A 192 -14.86 -0.44 -28.20
CA GLY A 192 -14.73 -1.69 -28.97
C GLY A 192 -15.95 -2.05 -29.81
N ASP A 193 -15.87 -3.21 -30.46
CA ASP A 193 -16.96 -3.81 -31.25
C ASP A 193 -17.90 -4.69 -30.40
N GLU A 194 -18.93 -5.31 -30.99
CA GLU A 194 -19.86 -6.20 -30.26
C GLU A 194 -19.13 -7.34 -29.49
N GLN A 195 -17.94 -7.78 -29.94
CA GLN A 195 -17.19 -8.85 -29.28
C GLN A 195 -16.41 -8.32 -28.07
N GLU A 196 -15.72 -7.19 -28.21
CA GLU A 196 -15.05 -6.52 -27.09
C GLU A 196 -16.05 -6.05 -26.01
N GLN A 197 -17.22 -5.54 -26.43
CA GLN A 197 -18.32 -5.21 -25.52
C GLN A 197 -18.90 -6.45 -24.83
N GLY A 198 -18.98 -7.58 -25.54
CA GLY A 198 -19.34 -8.89 -24.96
C GLY A 198 -18.37 -9.32 -23.85
N ILE A 199 -17.06 -9.23 -24.10
CA ILE A 199 -16.03 -9.52 -23.08
C ILE A 199 -16.13 -8.55 -21.90
N ALA A 200 -16.35 -7.25 -22.17
CA ALA A 200 -16.53 -6.25 -21.13
C ALA A 200 -17.75 -6.57 -20.24
N ALA A 201 -18.85 -7.08 -20.81
CA ALA A 201 -20.04 -7.51 -20.08
C ALA A 201 -19.84 -8.77 -19.22
N GLU A 202 -18.75 -9.53 -19.41
CA GLU A 202 -18.37 -10.64 -18.54
C GLU A 202 -17.53 -10.19 -17.32
N ILE A 203 -17.13 -8.91 -17.25
CA ILE A 203 -16.51 -8.32 -16.07
C ILE A 203 -17.59 -8.08 -15.00
N VAL A 204 -17.46 -8.76 -13.87
CA VAL A 204 -18.43 -8.72 -12.75
C VAL A 204 -18.00 -7.85 -11.58
N HIS A 205 -16.68 -7.64 -11.40
CA HIS A 205 -16.12 -6.92 -10.25
C HIS A 205 -14.80 -6.23 -10.59
N VAL A 206 -14.54 -5.07 -9.97
CA VAL A 206 -13.30 -4.28 -10.14
C VAL A 206 -12.69 -3.96 -8.78
N VAL A 207 -11.39 -4.18 -8.60
CA VAL A 207 -10.67 -3.95 -7.34
C VAL A 207 -9.54 -2.93 -7.56
N PHE A 208 -9.62 -1.80 -6.85
CA PHE A 208 -8.56 -0.79 -6.78
C PHE A 208 -7.69 -1.02 -5.55
N ALA A 209 -6.56 -1.73 -5.73
CA ALA A 209 -5.63 -2.15 -4.68
C ALA A 209 -4.64 -1.04 -4.26
N GLY A 210 -5.17 0.11 -3.84
CA GLY A 210 -4.44 1.20 -3.18
C GLY A 210 -3.52 2.06 -4.06
N ASN A 211 -3.14 3.21 -3.49
CA ASN A 211 -2.49 4.36 -4.13
C ASN A 211 -3.32 4.88 -5.31
N SER A 212 -4.56 5.24 -4.99
CA SER A 212 -5.53 5.78 -5.94
C SER A 212 -5.28 7.26 -6.22
N VAL A 213 -4.83 8.03 -5.22
CA VAL A 213 -4.39 9.43 -5.36
C VAL A 213 -2.91 9.61 -5.01
N GLU A 214 -2.25 10.63 -5.58
CA GLU A 214 -0.96 11.08 -5.07
C GLU A 214 -1.12 12.12 -3.95
N SER A 215 -0.50 11.82 -2.81
CA SER A 215 -0.46 12.68 -1.63
C SER A 215 0.90 13.34 -1.44
N PRO A 216 0.93 14.67 -1.28
CA PRO A 216 1.96 15.47 -0.65
C PRO A 216 2.93 14.75 0.30
N HIS A 217 4.19 14.43 -0.02
CA HIS A 217 5.07 13.78 0.98
C HIS A 217 5.19 14.53 2.33
N GLY A 218 4.87 15.83 2.38
CA GLY A 218 4.80 16.62 3.62
C GLY A 218 3.67 16.21 4.59
N LEU A 219 2.61 15.54 4.13
CA LEU A 219 1.51 15.03 4.97
C LEU A 219 2.00 14.03 6.03
N LEU A 220 3.00 13.21 5.68
CA LEU A 220 3.48 12.11 6.52
C LEU A 220 4.27 12.58 7.76
N ASN A 221 4.72 13.84 7.80
CA ASN A 221 5.52 14.40 8.88
C ASN A 221 4.70 15.20 9.92
N GLY A 222 3.37 15.18 9.85
CA GLY A 222 2.50 15.89 10.81
C GLY A 222 2.59 17.42 10.74
N GLN A 223 3.14 17.98 9.66
CA GLN A 223 3.09 19.41 9.38
C GLN A 223 1.70 19.76 8.81
N ASN A 224 1.14 20.90 9.22
CA ASN A 224 -0.09 21.41 8.61
C ASN A 224 0.16 21.62 7.11
N LEU A 225 -0.70 21.06 6.25
CA LEU A 225 -0.59 21.25 4.81
C LEU A 225 -0.60 22.74 4.47
N ALA A 226 0.21 23.13 3.49
CA ALA A 226 -0.06 24.39 2.80
C ALA A 226 -1.43 24.27 2.10
N SER A 227 -2.21 25.35 2.05
CA SER A 227 -3.54 25.35 1.43
C SER A 227 -3.53 24.87 -0.03
N LYS A 228 -2.40 25.07 -0.74
CA LYS A 228 -2.17 24.59 -2.11
C LYS A 228 -2.01 23.07 -2.22
N ASP A 229 -1.46 22.43 -1.20
CA ASP A 229 -1.29 20.97 -1.20
C ASP A 229 -2.61 20.29 -0.82
N GLN A 230 -3.38 20.92 0.07
CA GLN A 230 -4.74 20.48 0.39
C GLN A 230 -5.69 20.59 -0.82
N SER A 231 -5.61 21.66 -1.63
CA SER A 231 -6.44 21.78 -2.83
C SER A 231 -6.12 20.71 -3.86
N ARG A 232 -4.83 20.45 -4.11
CA ARG A 232 -4.37 19.38 -5.04
C ARG A 232 -4.89 17.99 -4.67
N VAL A 233 -4.82 17.60 -3.40
CA VAL A 233 -5.36 16.31 -2.95
C VAL A 233 -6.88 16.30 -3.09
N SER A 234 -7.58 17.40 -2.78
CA SER A 234 -9.02 17.49 -2.99
C SER A 234 -9.42 17.41 -4.46
N GLU A 235 -8.69 18.05 -5.36
CA GLU A 235 -8.89 18.01 -6.81
C GLU A 235 -8.66 16.58 -7.35
N ALA A 236 -7.58 15.91 -6.91
CA ALA A 236 -7.29 14.52 -7.27
C ALA A 236 -8.39 13.54 -6.80
N VAL A 237 -8.87 13.69 -5.56
CA VAL A 237 -9.99 12.89 -5.02
C VAL A 237 -11.28 13.14 -5.80
N GLN A 238 -11.58 14.39 -6.19
CA GLN A 238 -12.76 14.70 -7.00
C GLN A 238 -12.70 14.06 -8.40
N VAL A 239 -11.55 14.12 -9.07
CA VAL A 239 -11.35 13.44 -10.37
C VAL A 239 -11.49 11.93 -10.23
N LEU A 240 -10.93 11.35 -9.16
CA LEU A 240 -11.07 9.93 -8.86
C LEU A 240 -12.54 9.54 -8.63
N ASP A 241 -13.31 10.30 -7.84
CA ASP A 241 -14.74 10.03 -7.60
C ASP A 241 -15.58 10.09 -8.88
N ILE A 242 -15.28 11.03 -9.80
CA ILE A 242 -15.97 11.09 -11.10
C ILE A 242 -15.74 9.79 -11.88
N LEU A 243 -14.48 9.32 -11.98
CA LEU A 243 -14.14 8.12 -12.74
C LEU A 243 -14.64 6.83 -12.07
N LEU A 244 -14.57 6.74 -10.74
CA LEU A 244 -15.15 5.63 -9.98
C LEU A 244 -16.68 5.59 -10.12
N SER A 245 -17.36 6.74 -10.14
CA SER A 245 -18.82 6.80 -10.31
C SER A 245 -19.28 6.29 -11.70
N GLN A 246 -18.46 6.49 -12.75
CA GLN A 246 -18.72 5.95 -14.09
C GLN A 246 -18.63 4.41 -14.10
N ILE A 247 -17.64 3.82 -13.41
CA ILE A 247 -17.52 2.36 -13.29
C ILE A 247 -18.65 1.81 -12.40
N ALA A 248 -18.88 2.43 -11.23
CA ALA A 248 -19.88 1.98 -10.26
C ALA A 248 -21.30 1.98 -10.82
N ALA A 249 -21.63 2.86 -11.77
CA ALA A 249 -22.91 2.84 -12.47
C ALA A 249 -23.18 1.55 -13.25
N GLY A 250 -22.14 0.78 -13.63
CA GLY A 250 -22.26 -0.44 -14.42
C GLY A 250 -21.69 -1.72 -13.77
N VAL A 251 -20.73 -1.62 -12.85
CA VAL A 251 -19.98 -2.75 -12.27
C VAL A 251 -19.78 -2.55 -10.77
N SER A 252 -19.69 -3.65 -10.02
CA SER A 252 -19.24 -3.62 -8.61
C SER A 252 -17.77 -3.18 -8.51
N VAL A 253 -17.48 -2.26 -7.58
CA VAL A 253 -16.16 -1.64 -7.39
C VAL A 253 -15.78 -1.64 -5.92
N ASP A 254 -14.67 -2.28 -5.60
CA ASP A 254 -14.04 -2.23 -4.28
C ASP A 254 -12.79 -1.36 -4.34
N ILE A 255 -12.70 -0.33 -3.50
CA ILE A 255 -11.50 0.51 -3.34
C ILE A 255 -10.83 0.28 -2.00
N MET A 256 -9.54 -0.11 -2.05
CA MET A 256 -8.67 -0.28 -0.90
C MET A 256 -7.77 0.95 -0.72
N PRO A 257 -7.45 1.37 0.52
CA PRO A 257 -6.44 2.39 0.79
C PRO A 257 -5.01 1.84 0.59
N GLY A 258 -4.12 2.66 0.03
CA GLY A 258 -2.67 2.46 0.01
C GLY A 258 -1.91 3.39 0.96
N SER A 259 -0.58 3.42 0.84
CA SER A 259 0.29 4.29 1.65
C SER A 259 0.16 5.78 1.33
N ASN A 260 -0.30 6.10 0.11
CA ASN A 260 -0.41 7.47 -0.39
C ASN A 260 -1.85 8.00 -0.35
N ASP A 261 -2.84 7.16 -0.03
CA ASP A 261 -4.24 7.58 0.06
C ASP A 261 -4.53 8.25 1.42
N PRO A 262 -5.60 9.07 1.55
CA PRO A 262 -5.97 9.73 2.79
C PRO A 262 -6.61 8.78 3.83
N ALA A 263 -5.84 7.78 4.26
CA ALA A 263 -6.17 6.79 5.29
C ALA A 263 -5.18 6.87 6.48
N ASN A 264 -5.39 6.04 7.51
CA ASN A 264 -4.39 5.83 8.56
C ASN A 264 -3.12 5.16 8.00
N PHE A 265 -1.96 5.48 8.57
CA PHE A 265 -0.66 4.95 8.12
C PHE A 265 -0.41 3.49 8.55
N ALA A 266 -0.89 3.12 9.74
CA ALA A 266 -0.65 1.81 10.33
C ALA A 266 -1.59 0.75 9.74
N LEU A 267 -1.10 -0.47 9.53
CA LEU A 267 -1.95 -1.61 9.15
C LEU A 267 -2.75 -2.15 10.37
N PRO A 268 -3.96 -2.70 10.17
CA PRO A 268 -4.76 -2.60 8.95
C PRO A 268 -5.24 -1.16 8.72
N GLN A 269 -5.13 -0.70 7.48
CA GLN A 269 -5.68 0.60 7.08
C GLN A 269 -7.20 0.48 6.97
N GLN A 270 -7.90 1.39 7.60
CA GLN A 270 -9.36 1.46 7.63
C GLN A 270 -9.90 2.05 6.33
N PRO A 271 -11.17 1.78 5.96
CA PRO A 271 -11.72 2.21 4.68
C PRO A 271 -11.65 3.72 4.46
N LEU A 272 -11.43 4.12 3.21
CA LEU A 272 -11.48 5.52 2.81
C LEU A 272 -12.86 6.11 3.10
N ASN A 273 -12.89 7.29 3.72
CA ASN A 273 -14.14 7.87 4.22
C ASN A 273 -15.11 8.21 3.07
N ARG A 274 -16.38 7.82 3.22
CA ARG A 274 -17.46 8.08 2.24
C ARG A 274 -17.71 9.57 1.94
N CYS A 275 -17.16 10.50 2.72
CA CYS A 275 -17.18 11.93 2.38
C CYS A 275 -16.28 12.30 1.19
N LEU A 276 -15.29 11.47 0.86
CA LEU A 276 -14.37 11.65 -0.26
C LEU A 276 -15.03 11.31 -1.61
N PHE A 277 -16.11 10.52 -1.60
CA PHE A 277 -16.75 9.95 -2.78
C PHE A 277 -18.24 10.35 -2.89
N PRO A 278 -18.58 11.64 -3.00
CA PRO A 278 -19.97 12.10 -3.03
C PRO A 278 -20.80 11.52 -4.18
N GLY A 279 -20.18 11.25 -5.34
CA GLY A 279 -20.79 10.61 -6.50
C GLY A 279 -20.84 9.09 -6.37
N SER A 280 -19.70 8.43 -6.19
CA SER A 280 -19.61 6.95 -6.20
C SER A 280 -20.47 6.31 -5.10
N ARG A 281 -20.55 6.93 -3.91
CA ARG A 281 -21.38 6.44 -2.79
C ARG A 281 -22.89 6.39 -3.06
N THR A 282 -23.36 6.97 -4.17
CA THR A 282 -24.79 6.91 -4.55
C THR A 282 -25.17 5.54 -5.11
N PHE A 283 -24.19 4.76 -5.57
CA PHE A 283 -24.37 3.41 -6.07
C PHE A 283 -24.10 2.38 -4.96
N ASN A 284 -24.93 1.33 -4.89
CA ASN A 284 -24.77 0.20 -3.98
C ASN A 284 -23.66 -0.79 -4.41
N THR A 285 -23.16 -0.62 -5.63
CA THR A 285 -22.02 -1.33 -6.23
C THR A 285 -20.66 -0.81 -5.76
N PHE A 286 -20.60 0.37 -5.15
CA PHE A 286 -19.34 0.98 -4.69
C PHE A 286 -19.07 0.69 -3.21
N ASN A 287 -18.01 -0.07 -2.94
CA ASN A 287 -17.52 -0.37 -1.60
C ASN A 287 -16.15 0.27 -1.37
N SER A 288 -15.96 0.81 -0.17
CA SER A 288 -14.64 1.17 0.35
C SER A 288 -14.26 0.14 1.40
N CYS A 289 -13.10 -0.51 1.22
CA CYS A 289 -12.69 -1.72 1.92
C CYS A 289 -11.42 -1.46 2.76
N THR A 290 -11.04 -2.41 3.62
CA THR A 290 -9.78 -2.29 4.41
C THR A 290 -8.53 -2.58 3.55
N ASN A 291 -7.35 -2.36 4.12
CA ASN A 291 -6.10 -2.96 3.63
C ASN A 291 -5.35 -3.61 4.83
N PRO A 292 -5.20 -4.95 4.89
CA PRO A 292 -5.58 -5.95 3.89
C PRO A 292 -7.09 -6.02 3.62
N HIS A 293 -7.46 -6.64 2.50
CA HIS A 293 -8.85 -6.87 2.09
C HIS A 293 -9.08 -8.37 1.88
N CYS A 294 -10.17 -8.92 2.40
CA CYS A 294 -10.60 -10.29 2.19
C CYS A 294 -12.08 -10.34 1.80
N PHE A 295 -12.41 -11.13 0.77
CA PHE A 295 -13.77 -11.26 0.26
C PHE A 295 -13.95 -12.57 -0.49
N GLU A 296 -15.20 -12.93 -0.80
CA GLU A 296 -15.57 -14.10 -1.58
C GLU A 296 -16.46 -13.69 -2.75
N LEU A 297 -16.15 -14.20 -3.95
CA LEU A 297 -16.91 -14.01 -5.18
C LEU A 297 -17.25 -15.37 -5.79
N ASP A 298 -18.53 -15.70 -5.89
CA ASP A 298 -19.02 -17.00 -6.43
C ASP A 298 -18.29 -18.23 -5.82
N GLY A 299 -18.02 -18.19 -4.50
CA GLY A 299 -17.29 -19.23 -3.77
C GLY A 299 -15.76 -19.22 -3.94
N VAL A 300 -15.21 -18.30 -4.74
CA VAL A 300 -13.76 -18.07 -4.86
C VAL A 300 -13.33 -17.03 -3.82
N ARG A 301 -12.47 -17.45 -2.89
CA ARG A 301 -11.93 -16.60 -1.82
C ARG A 301 -10.71 -15.80 -2.26
N PHE A 302 -10.80 -14.48 -2.06
CA PHE A 302 -9.76 -13.50 -2.33
C PHE A 302 -9.16 -12.98 -1.03
N LEU A 303 -7.85 -12.76 -1.06
CA LEU A 303 -7.11 -12.02 -0.04
C LEU A 303 -6.12 -11.11 -0.75
N GLY A 304 -5.93 -9.89 -0.28
CA GLY A 304 -4.93 -9.01 -0.86
C GLY A 304 -4.53 -7.81 -0.04
N THR A 305 -3.46 -7.16 -0.50
CA THR A 305 -2.88 -5.98 0.14
C THR A 305 -2.51 -4.92 -0.89
N SER A 306 -2.40 -3.67 -0.45
CA SER A 306 -1.97 -2.56 -1.30
C SER A 306 -0.45 -2.49 -1.54
N GLY A 307 0.32 -3.54 -1.20
CA GLY A 307 1.75 -3.67 -1.52
C GLY A 307 2.74 -3.49 -0.36
N GLN A 308 2.37 -2.79 0.72
CA GLN A 308 3.34 -2.36 1.74
C GLN A 308 4.06 -3.52 2.46
N ASN A 309 3.39 -4.67 2.61
CA ASN A 309 3.99 -5.86 3.24
C ASN A 309 5.14 -6.44 2.40
N ILE A 310 4.92 -6.61 1.09
CA ILE A 310 5.94 -7.13 0.17
C ILE A 310 7.06 -6.10 -0.04
N ASP A 311 6.72 -4.81 -0.12
CA ASP A 311 7.70 -3.73 -0.25
C ASP A 311 8.56 -3.55 1.01
N ASP A 312 8.04 -3.89 2.20
CA ASP A 312 8.85 -3.94 3.42
C ASP A 312 9.77 -5.17 3.45
N LEU A 313 9.30 -6.35 3.02
CA LEU A 313 10.12 -7.56 2.90
C LEU A 313 11.34 -7.36 1.98
N LYS A 314 11.17 -6.68 0.83
CA LYS A 314 12.26 -6.34 -0.10
C LYS A 314 13.43 -5.57 0.55
N LYS A 315 13.21 -4.86 1.65
CA LYS A 315 14.25 -4.08 2.37
C LYS A 315 15.12 -4.96 3.28
N TYR A 316 14.58 -6.11 3.71
CA TYR A 316 15.13 -6.92 4.79
C TYR A 316 15.39 -8.37 4.42
N SER A 317 15.02 -8.80 3.21
CA SER A 317 15.22 -10.15 2.70
C SER A 317 15.49 -10.13 1.19
N GLU A 318 16.16 -11.18 0.70
CA GLU A 318 16.46 -11.42 -0.70
C GLU A 318 15.50 -12.49 -1.26
N ALA A 319 15.01 -12.26 -2.48
CA ALA A 319 14.21 -13.19 -3.28
C ALA A 319 14.39 -12.90 -4.77
N ARG A 320 13.99 -13.82 -5.65
CA ARG A 320 14.11 -13.64 -7.11
C ARG A 320 13.11 -12.63 -7.66
N ASP A 321 11.89 -12.65 -7.15
CA ASP A 321 10.79 -11.79 -7.57
C ASP A 321 9.81 -11.49 -6.41
N GLY A 322 8.86 -10.57 -6.65
CA GLY A 322 7.80 -10.26 -5.68
C GLY A 322 6.90 -11.45 -5.37
N LEU A 323 6.72 -12.36 -6.34
CA LEU A 323 5.91 -13.57 -6.18
C LEU A 323 6.51 -14.55 -5.18
N GLU A 324 7.85 -14.66 -5.11
CA GLU A 324 8.53 -15.45 -4.08
C GLU A 324 8.32 -14.88 -2.67
N PHE A 325 8.26 -13.56 -2.49
CA PHE A 325 7.86 -12.98 -1.19
C PHE A 325 6.39 -13.28 -0.85
N MET A 326 5.48 -13.22 -1.84
CA MET A 326 4.08 -13.59 -1.65
C MET A 326 3.96 -15.07 -1.21
N GLU A 327 4.65 -15.97 -1.90
CA GLU A 327 4.75 -17.38 -1.57
C GLU A 327 5.26 -17.61 -0.14
N ARG A 328 6.33 -16.89 0.28
CA ARG A 328 6.84 -16.94 1.66
C ARG A 328 5.80 -16.46 2.69
N THR A 329 5.08 -15.35 2.44
CA THR A 329 4.03 -14.88 3.38
C THR A 329 2.91 -15.91 3.59
N LEU A 330 2.56 -16.69 2.57
CA LEU A 330 1.60 -17.79 2.69
C LEU A 330 2.18 -18.99 3.46
N LYS A 331 3.43 -19.40 3.18
CA LYS A 331 4.12 -20.51 3.88
C LYS A 331 4.43 -20.21 5.36
N TRP A 332 4.63 -18.95 5.69
CA TRP A 332 4.76 -18.47 7.07
C TRP A 332 3.39 -18.28 7.77
N ARG A 333 2.28 -18.47 7.04
CA ARG A 333 0.90 -18.16 7.44
C ARG A 333 0.75 -16.76 8.04
N HIS A 334 1.44 -15.76 7.47
CA HIS A 334 1.51 -14.42 8.02
C HIS A 334 1.68 -13.36 6.92
N LEU A 335 0.69 -12.46 6.77
CA LEU A 335 0.67 -11.41 5.74
C LEU A 335 1.79 -10.37 5.91
N ALA A 336 2.02 -9.92 7.14
CA ALA A 336 2.95 -8.83 7.46
C ALA A 336 3.91 -9.19 8.63
N PRO A 337 4.79 -10.20 8.50
CA PRO A 337 5.60 -10.70 9.62
C PRO A 337 6.50 -9.63 10.23
N THR A 338 6.94 -8.66 9.43
CA THR A 338 7.79 -7.54 9.85
C THR A 338 7.07 -6.47 10.68
N ALA A 339 5.75 -6.51 10.77
CA ALA A 339 4.97 -5.65 11.64
C ALA A 339 4.98 -6.20 13.08
N PRO A 340 5.08 -5.35 14.13
CA PRO A 340 5.22 -3.88 14.13
C PRO A 340 6.67 -3.35 13.94
N ASN A 341 7.67 -4.21 13.82
CA ASN A 341 9.09 -3.82 13.95
C ASN A 341 9.61 -2.84 12.89
N THR A 342 9.14 -2.93 11.65
CA THR A 342 9.55 -2.06 10.54
C THR A 342 8.36 -1.55 9.75
N LEU A 343 7.37 -2.40 9.52
CA LEU A 343 6.07 -2.01 9.01
C LEU A 343 5.15 -1.63 10.19
N GLY A 344 4.64 -0.40 10.20
CA GLY A 344 3.76 0.08 11.27
C GLY A 344 2.41 -0.64 11.27
N CYS A 345 1.95 -1.10 12.44
CA CYS A 345 0.61 -1.64 12.62
C CYS A 345 -0.04 -1.14 13.92
N TYR A 346 -1.35 -1.31 14.03
CA TYR A 346 -2.10 -1.05 15.25
C TYR A 346 -1.64 -2.01 16.38
N PRO A 347 -1.43 -1.54 17.62
CA PRO A 347 -0.93 -2.37 18.72
C PRO A 347 -2.02 -3.27 19.31
N PHE A 348 -2.46 -4.27 18.55
CA PHE A 348 -3.43 -5.28 19.01
C PHE A 348 -2.95 -5.99 20.29
N THR A 349 -3.90 -6.30 21.17
CA THR A 349 -3.63 -6.85 22.52
C THR A 349 -4.09 -8.29 22.72
N ASP A 350 -5.01 -8.75 21.87
CA ASP A 350 -5.78 -9.98 22.00
C ASP A 350 -5.53 -10.97 20.84
N ARG A 351 -5.43 -10.45 19.61
CA ARG A 351 -5.19 -11.23 18.38
C ARG A 351 -4.13 -10.58 17.49
N ASP A 352 -3.54 -11.35 16.57
CA ASP A 352 -2.78 -10.80 15.44
C ASP A 352 -3.58 -11.05 14.15
N PRO A 353 -4.24 -10.02 13.57
CA PRO A 353 -5.11 -10.20 12.40
C PRO A 353 -4.34 -10.50 11.12
N PHE A 354 -3.00 -10.44 11.12
CA PHE A 354 -2.19 -10.77 9.95
C PHE A 354 -1.89 -12.26 9.80
N LEU A 355 -2.32 -13.10 10.75
CA LEU A 355 -2.25 -14.56 10.65
C LEU A 355 -3.23 -15.08 9.60
N ILE A 356 -2.78 -16.08 8.82
CA ILE A 356 -3.55 -16.68 7.73
C ILE A 356 -4.09 -18.03 8.21
N GLU A 357 -5.31 -18.02 8.75
CA GLU A 357 -5.98 -19.21 9.29
C GLU A 357 -6.55 -20.13 8.20
N SER A 358 -6.98 -19.54 7.07
CA SER A 358 -7.53 -20.24 5.90
C SER A 358 -6.83 -19.76 4.63
N CYS A 359 -6.48 -20.69 3.74
CA CYS A 359 -5.74 -20.37 2.53
C CYS A 359 -6.68 -19.77 1.47
N PRO A 360 -6.39 -18.59 0.89
CA PRO A 360 -7.21 -18.00 -0.15
C PRO A 360 -7.05 -18.78 -1.47
N HIS A 361 -8.00 -18.65 -2.38
CA HIS A 361 -7.86 -19.14 -3.76
C HIS A 361 -7.04 -18.18 -4.62
N VAL A 362 -7.14 -16.88 -4.31
CA VAL A 362 -6.41 -15.80 -4.98
C VAL A 362 -5.75 -14.93 -3.93
N TYR A 363 -4.44 -14.78 -4.01
CA TYR A 363 -3.67 -13.83 -3.21
C TYR A 363 -3.08 -12.76 -4.13
N PHE A 364 -3.55 -11.52 -3.99
CA PHE A 364 -3.12 -10.39 -4.83
C PHE A 364 -2.38 -9.32 -4.03
N VAL A 365 -1.40 -8.67 -4.67
CA VAL A 365 -0.60 -7.61 -4.06
C VAL A 365 -0.51 -6.44 -5.03
N GLY A 366 -0.99 -5.28 -4.59
CA GLY A 366 -0.95 -4.01 -5.31
C GLY A 366 0.44 -3.37 -5.37
N ASN A 367 0.53 -2.31 -6.17
CA ASN A 367 1.64 -1.36 -6.22
C ASN A 367 3.02 -1.97 -6.49
N GLN A 368 3.07 -3.10 -7.20
CA GLN A 368 4.34 -3.71 -7.58
C GLN A 368 4.93 -3.02 -8.83
N ASP A 369 6.23 -3.20 -9.05
CA ASP A 369 6.92 -2.52 -10.16
C ASP A 369 6.73 -3.24 -11.51
N LYS A 370 6.29 -4.50 -11.48
CA LYS A 370 6.02 -5.34 -12.65
C LYS A 370 4.82 -6.26 -12.41
N TYR A 371 4.11 -6.58 -13.48
CA TYR A 371 3.13 -7.66 -13.49
C TYR A 371 3.83 -9.02 -13.27
N GLY A 372 3.17 -9.90 -12.52
CA GLY A 372 3.58 -11.29 -12.37
C GLY A 372 2.41 -12.14 -11.88
N THR A 373 2.39 -13.41 -12.29
CA THR A 373 1.38 -14.40 -11.84
C THR A 373 2.04 -15.76 -11.66
N ARG A 374 1.61 -16.52 -10.65
CA ARG A 374 2.07 -17.90 -10.40
C ARG A 374 0.94 -18.70 -9.74
N ILE A 375 0.80 -19.98 -10.10
CA ILE A 375 0.01 -20.93 -9.29
C ILE A 375 0.96 -21.54 -8.26
N LEU A 376 0.55 -21.52 -6.99
CA LEU A 376 1.23 -22.20 -5.90
C LEU A 376 0.40 -23.41 -5.50
N GLU A 377 1.04 -24.57 -5.49
CA GLU A 377 0.45 -25.85 -5.09
C GLU A 377 0.93 -26.23 -3.68
N GLY A 378 0.02 -26.68 -2.83
CA GLY A 378 0.26 -27.09 -1.45
C GLY A 378 0.38 -28.60 -1.27
N SER A 379 0.99 -29.02 -0.17
CA SER A 379 1.18 -30.44 0.16
C SER A 379 -0.12 -31.21 0.43
N GLU A 380 -1.21 -30.51 0.77
CA GLU A 380 -2.53 -31.08 1.03
C GLU A 380 -3.48 -30.83 -0.16
N GLY A 381 -2.94 -30.49 -1.34
CA GLY A 381 -3.73 -30.18 -2.53
C GLY A 381 -4.27 -28.75 -2.61
N GLN A 382 -3.81 -27.83 -1.74
CA GLN A 382 -4.16 -26.42 -1.84
C GLN A 382 -3.70 -25.82 -3.18
N MET A 383 -4.50 -24.96 -3.80
CA MET A 383 -4.21 -24.28 -5.05
C MET A 383 -4.44 -22.77 -4.92
N VAL A 384 -3.37 -21.98 -5.00
CA VAL A 384 -3.44 -20.51 -4.82
C VAL A 384 -2.91 -19.79 -6.06
N ARG A 385 -3.71 -18.88 -6.61
CA ARG A 385 -3.27 -17.94 -7.65
C ARG A 385 -2.63 -16.71 -7.00
N LEU A 386 -1.32 -16.56 -7.19
CA LEU A 386 -0.56 -15.36 -6.82
C LEU A 386 -0.65 -14.32 -7.93
N ILE A 387 -0.97 -13.07 -7.59
CA ILE A 387 -1.05 -11.94 -8.55
C ILE A 387 -0.26 -10.73 -8.03
N SER A 388 0.83 -10.38 -8.72
CA SER A 388 1.59 -9.14 -8.54
C SER A 388 1.01 -8.09 -9.50
N ILE A 389 0.24 -7.13 -8.98
CA ILE A 389 -0.42 -6.09 -9.76
C ILE A 389 0.55 -4.90 -9.92
N PRO A 390 0.85 -4.46 -11.16
CA PRO A 390 1.74 -3.33 -11.39
C PRO A 390 1.07 -1.99 -11.04
N LYS A 391 1.89 -0.96 -10.82
CA LYS A 391 1.45 0.45 -10.78
C LYS A 391 0.89 0.86 -12.15
N PHE A 392 -0.39 1.19 -12.22
CA PHE A 392 -1.09 1.58 -13.45
C PHE A 392 -0.48 2.86 -14.06
N CYS A 393 -0.17 3.87 -13.24
CA CYS A 393 0.43 5.13 -13.73
C CYS A 393 1.76 4.94 -14.48
N ASN A 394 2.52 3.89 -14.17
CA ASN A 394 3.82 3.62 -14.80
C ASN A 394 3.73 2.68 -16.00
N THR A 395 2.68 1.85 -16.07
CA THR A 395 2.63 0.69 -16.99
C THR A 395 1.45 0.70 -17.94
N GLY A 396 0.35 1.40 -17.60
CA GLY A 396 -0.92 1.30 -18.32
C GLY A 396 -1.56 -0.09 -18.25
N LEU A 397 -1.14 -0.97 -17.33
CA LEU A 397 -1.61 -2.35 -17.24
C LEU A 397 -2.66 -2.53 -16.14
N ALA A 398 -3.83 -3.04 -16.52
CA ALA A 398 -4.79 -3.64 -15.60
C ALA A 398 -4.72 -5.19 -15.72
N VAL A 399 -4.92 -5.90 -14.61
CA VAL A 399 -4.88 -7.37 -14.59
C VAL A 399 -6.30 -7.92 -14.57
N VAL A 400 -6.60 -8.93 -15.37
CA VAL A 400 -7.92 -9.56 -15.46
C VAL A 400 -7.81 -11.02 -15.06
N LEU A 401 -8.60 -11.45 -14.08
CA LEU A 401 -8.68 -12.83 -13.61
C LEU A 401 -10.00 -13.46 -14.05
N ASN A 402 -9.96 -14.65 -14.64
CA ASN A 402 -11.15 -15.48 -14.85
C ASN A 402 -11.48 -16.30 -13.59
N LEU A 403 -12.70 -16.19 -13.06
CA LEU A 403 -13.14 -16.93 -11.87
C LEU A 403 -13.22 -18.45 -12.09
N ARG A 404 -13.43 -18.91 -13.33
CA ARG A 404 -13.68 -20.34 -13.65
C ARG A 404 -12.41 -21.20 -13.61
N ASN A 405 -11.29 -20.67 -14.13
CA ASN A 405 -10.02 -21.38 -14.28
C ASN A 405 -8.84 -20.69 -13.57
N LEU A 406 -9.10 -19.56 -12.92
CA LEU A 406 -8.13 -18.68 -12.27
C LEU A 406 -7.03 -18.15 -13.20
N GLU A 407 -7.19 -18.19 -14.53
CA GLU A 407 -6.20 -17.64 -15.48
C GLU A 407 -6.16 -16.10 -15.41
N CYS A 408 -4.96 -15.55 -15.57
CA CYS A 408 -4.71 -14.11 -15.48
C CYS A 408 -4.22 -13.58 -16.82
N HIS A 409 -4.89 -12.54 -17.33
CA HIS A 409 -4.53 -11.80 -18.52
C HIS A 409 -4.27 -10.33 -18.16
N THR A 410 -3.76 -9.54 -19.09
CA THR A 410 -3.48 -8.10 -18.88
C THR A 410 -4.10 -7.27 -19.99
N LEU A 411 -4.83 -6.23 -19.61
CA LEU A 411 -5.29 -5.17 -20.51
C LEU A 411 -4.24 -4.05 -20.51
N SER A 412 -3.82 -3.61 -21.70
CA SER A 412 -2.74 -2.63 -21.86
C SER A 412 -3.24 -1.37 -22.57
N PHE A 413 -3.27 -0.26 -21.82
CA PHE A 413 -3.72 1.05 -22.30
C PHE A 413 -2.49 1.92 -22.56
N ALA A 414 -1.99 1.93 -23.79
CA ALA A 414 -0.80 2.69 -24.18
C ALA A 414 -1.04 3.52 -25.44
N PHE A 415 -0.44 4.72 -25.48
CA PHE A 415 -0.40 5.51 -26.71
C PHE A 415 0.85 5.15 -27.50
N PRO A 416 0.77 5.03 -28.83
CA PRO A 416 1.94 5.22 -29.67
C PRO A 416 2.46 6.63 -29.40
N GLY A 417 3.71 6.75 -28.97
CA GLY A 417 4.40 8.04 -28.98
C GLY A 417 4.42 8.59 -30.40
N VAL A 418 4.52 9.92 -30.55
CA VAL A 418 4.63 10.58 -31.85
C VAL A 418 6.02 10.32 -32.45
N GLU A 419 6.27 9.09 -32.89
CA GLU A 419 7.25 8.81 -33.93
C GLU A 419 6.68 9.33 -35.25
N LYS A 420 7.51 10.06 -36.00
CA LYS A 420 7.09 10.77 -37.22
C LYS A 420 6.48 9.80 -38.25
N GLY A 421 5.15 9.85 -38.40
CA GLY A 421 4.45 9.36 -39.59
C GLY A 421 3.45 8.22 -39.43
N ARG A 422 3.09 7.76 -38.22
CA ARG A 422 2.03 6.73 -38.05
C ARG A 422 1.12 6.98 -36.84
N SER A 423 -0.04 7.58 -37.09
CA SER A 423 -1.14 7.67 -36.13
C SER A 423 -2.09 6.47 -36.25
N CYS A 424 -1.81 5.40 -35.50
CA CYS A 424 -2.76 4.30 -35.28
C CYS A 424 -2.80 3.96 -33.79
N ILE A 425 -3.96 4.15 -33.14
CA ILE A 425 -4.16 3.68 -31.76
C ILE A 425 -4.21 2.15 -31.81
N PHE A 426 -3.18 1.49 -31.26
CA PHE A 426 -3.22 0.06 -31.04
C PHE A 426 -3.76 -0.22 -29.64
N LEU A 427 -5.07 -0.47 -29.56
CA LEU A 427 -5.61 -1.33 -28.51
C LEU A 427 -5.03 -2.73 -28.73
N ASN A 428 -3.89 -3.01 -28.09
CA ASN A 428 -3.50 -4.39 -27.82
C ASN A 428 -4.34 -4.90 -26.64
N VAL A 429 -5.65 -5.07 -26.88
CA VAL A 429 -6.41 -6.13 -26.22
C VAL A 429 -5.73 -7.40 -26.70
N VAL A 430 -4.83 -7.95 -25.89
CA VAL A 430 -4.02 -9.09 -26.29
C VAL A 430 -4.97 -10.25 -26.55
N HIS A 431 -5.08 -10.60 -27.84
CA HIS A 431 -5.83 -11.73 -28.39
C HIS A 431 -5.87 -12.88 -27.38
N PHE A 432 -7.07 -13.36 -27.01
CA PHE A 432 -7.26 -14.48 -26.09
C PHE A 432 -6.42 -15.69 -26.53
N SER A 433 -5.22 -15.78 -25.98
CA SER A 433 -4.19 -16.71 -26.42
C SER A 433 -4.37 -18.03 -25.68
N ALA A 434 -5.54 -18.62 -25.85
CA ALA A 434 -5.83 -19.97 -25.42
C ALA A 434 -4.91 -20.91 -26.21
N LEU A 435 -3.79 -21.30 -25.59
CA LEU A 435 -2.79 -22.16 -26.18
C LEU A 435 -3.30 -23.61 -26.25
N LYS A 436 -4.29 -23.85 -27.12
CA LYS A 436 -4.75 -25.20 -27.47
C LYS A 436 -3.63 -25.91 -28.22
N ILE A 437 -2.78 -26.60 -27.47
CA ILE A 437 -1.85 -27.59 -28.01
C ILE A 437 -2.68 -28.79 -28.50
N GLN A 438 -3.19 -28.69 -29.73
CA GLN A 438 -3.50 -29.85 -30.55
C GLN A 438 -2.52 -29.87 -31.71
N GLY A 439 -1.68 -30.91 -31.73
CA GLY A 439 -0.52 -30.95 -32.61
C GLY A 439 -0.91 -31.05 -34.08
N ARG A 440 -0.32 -30.17 -34.91
CA ARG A 440 0.09 -30.45 -36.29
C ARG A 440 1.25 -29.52 -36.64
N ILE A 441 2.37 -30.10 -37.05
CA ILE A 441 3.54 -29.36 -37.52
C ILE A 441 3.20 -28.82 -38.92
N CYS A 442 2.97 -27.51 -39.03
CA CYS A 442 2.94 -26.81 -40.32
C CYS A 442 4.02 -25.72 -40.33
N ARG A 443 5.12 -26.00 -41.05
CA ARG A 443 6.06 -24.96 -41.48
C ARG A 443 5.47 -24.26 -42.70
N THR A 444 5.11 -22.98 -42.59
CA THR A 444 4.92 -22.08 -43.74
C THR A 444 5.49 -20.69 -43.46
N ARG A 445 5.80 -19.97 -44.54
CA ARG A 445 6.70 -18.81 -44.55
C ARG A 445 6.01 -17.53 -44.09
N LYS A 446 6.83 -16.58 -43.61
CA LYS A 446 6.45 -15.15 -43.54
C LYS A 446 6.29 -14.62 -44.97
N GLU A 447 5.10 -14.15 -45.33
CA GLU A 447 4.88 -13.32 -46.52
C GLU A 447 4.13 -12.05 -46.11
N TRP A 448 4.66 -10.91 -46.55
CA TRP A 448 4.07 -9.59 -46.33
C TRP A 448 3.43 -9.15 -47.64
N TRP A 449 2.12 -8.89 -47.63
CA TRP A 449 1.48 -8.24 -48.78
C TRP A 449 1.73 -6.74 -48.70
N ARG A 450 2.49 -6.23 -49.67
CA ARG A 450 2.71 -4.80 -49.90
C ARG A 450 1.93 -4.40 -51.14
N VAL A 451 1.06 -3.42 -51.02
CA VAL A 451 0.47 -2.71 -52.17
C VAL A 451 1.32 -1.46 -52.39
N GLU A 452 2.03 -1.40 -53.52
CA GLU A 452 2.80 -0.22 -53.93
C GLU A 452 1.96 0.61 -54.91
N PHE A 453 1.98 1.93 -54.73
CA PHE A 453 1.64 2.88 -55.79
C PHE A 453 2.95 3.41 -56.38
N ASP A 454 3.01 3.44 -57.70
CA ASP A 454 4.15 3.89 -58.49
C ASP A 454 4.09 5.40 -58.70
N GLU A 455 5.12 6.12 -58.24
CA GLU A 455 5.51 7.40 -58.84
C GLU A 455 7.02 7.39 -59.08
N SER A 456 7.38 7.55 -60.35
CA SER A 456 8.72 7.45 -60.88
C SER A 456 9.32 8.82 -61.21
N ILE A 457 10.58 8.84 -61.67
CA ILE A 457 11.37 10.04 -62.09
C ILE A 457 11.91 10.85 -60.89
N GLY A 458 13.21 11.14 -60.76
CA GLY A 458 14.39 10.76 -61.53
C GLY A 458 15.67 11.37 -60.89
N ARG A 459 16.84 10.75 -61.08
CA ARG A 459 18.15 11.33 -60.67
C ARG A 459 18.84 12.01 -61.86
N PRO A 460 19.83 12.89 -61.61
CA PRO A 460 21.22 12.44 -61.79
C PRO A 460 22.21 12.86 -60.68
N LYS A 461 23.46 12.37 -60.79
CA LYS A 461 24.61 12.53 -59.86
C LYS A 461 25.54 13.69 -60.32
N THR A 462 26.36 14.28 -59.42
CA THR A 462 27.85 14.42 -59.55
C THR A 462 28.54 15.10 -58.34
N ILE A 463 29.87 14.94 -58.23
CA ILE A 463 30.85 15.23 -57.13
C ILE A 463 32.22 15.52 -57.85
N PRO A 464 33.22 16.35 -57.42
CA PRO A 464 33.66 16.79 -56.06
C PRO A 464 33.98 18.32 -55.90
N GLY A 465 34.61 18.73 -54.76
CA GLY A 465 35.35 20.01 -54.60
C GLY A 465 35.95 20.24 -53.19
N ASN A 466 37.22 20.65 -53.08
CA ASN A 466 38.01 20.78 -51.83
C ASN A 466 38.17 22.24 -51.32
N GLN A 467 38.84 22.40 -50.15
CA GLN A 467 39.52 23.62 -49.60
C GLN A 467 38.65 24.59 -48.75
N ALA A 468 39.12 25.26 -47.69
CA ALA A 468 40.33 25.13 -46.86
C ALA A 468 40.16 25.82 -45.46
N HIS A 469 41.08 25.57 -44.52
CA HIS A 469 41.21 26.18 -43.18
C HIS A 469 41.90 27.58 -43.23
N PRO A 470 41.75 28.48 -42.23
CA PRO A 470 42.57 28.43 -40.99
C PRO A 470 41.90 28.87 -39.66
N LYS A 471 42.60 28.58 -38.54
CA LYS A 471 42.37 29.08 -37.16
C LYS A 471 43.00 30.49 -36.99
N PRO A 472 42.80 31.22 -35.86
CA PRO A 472 43.55 30.91 -34.62
C PRO A 472 42.71 30.76 -33.33
N SER A 473 43.47 30.35 -32.31
CA SER A 473 43.31 30.45 -30.86
C SER A 473 43.03 31.89 -30.36
N ASP A 474 42.78 32.21 -29.09
CA ASP A 474 43.28 31.63 -27.82
C ASP A 474 42.41 32.04 -26.62
N GLY A 475 42.79 31.65 -25.39
CA GLY A 475 42.54 32.51 -24.21
C GLY A 475 41.47 32.05 -23.21
N ALA A 476 41.93 31.36 -22.17
CA ALA A 476 41.13 30.80 -21.09
C ALA A 476 40.65 31.79 -19.98
N LYS A 477 39.65 31.33 -19.21
CA LYS A 477 39.43 31.52 -17.74
C LYS A 477 38.71 32.77 -17.18
N LYS A 478 37.58 32.44 -16.51
CA LYS A 478 37.17 32.78 -15.12
C LYS A 478 36.41 34.07 -14.76
N LEU A 479 35.37 33.82 -13.94
CA LEU A 479 34.86 34.55 -12.77
C LEU A 479 33.86 35.73 -12.90
N GLU A 480 32.70 35.51 -12.27
CA GLU A 480 32.02 36.34 -11.25
C GLU A 480 31.27 37.66 -11.56
N LEU A 481 30.04 37.67 -11.02
CA LEU A 481 29.35 38.72 -10.25
C LEU A 481 29.26 40.16 -10.79
N ALA A 482 28.01 40.59 -11.01
CA ALA A 482 27.57 41.96 -10.75
C ALA A 482 26.45 41.96 -9.69
N THR A 483 26.65 42.74 -8.63
CA THR A 483 25.68 42.97 -7.53
C THR A 483 25.05 44.37 -7.70
N VAL A 484 24.38 44.88 -6.65
CA VAL A 484 23.92 46.28 -6.47
C VAL A 484 22.64 46.60 -7.30
N LEU A 485 21.53 47.15 -6.77
CA LEU A 485 21.35 48.19 -5.74
C LEU A 485 20.15 48.00 -4.78
N LYS A 486 20.32 48.55 -3.56
CA LYS A 486 19.28 48.79 -2.55
C LYS A 486 18.39 49.98 -2.93
N ARG A 487 17.13 49.99 -2.47
CA ARG A 487 16.47 51.22 -1.93
C ARG A 487 15.42 50.89 -0.88
N ARG A 488 15.04 51.90 -0.07
CA ARG A 488 14.47 51.77 1.29
C ARG A 488 13.43 52.87 1.53
N LYS A 489 12.45 52.64 2.44
CA LYS A 489 11.37 53.57 2.90
C LYS A 489 10.26 53.82 1.84
N THR A 490 9.01 54.17 2.19
CA THR A 490 8.51 54.82 3.44
C THR A 490 7.06 54.44 3.79
N ARG A 491 6.67 54.54 5.06
CA ARG A 491 5.29 54.57 5.57
C ARG A 491 4.48 55.75 5.00
N ARG A 492 3.15 55.60 4.93
CA ARG A 492 2.16 56.65 5.23
C ARG A 492 0.89 56.01 5.78
N ASP A 493 0.18 56.73 6.64
CA ASP A 493 -0.97 56.28 7.46
C ASP A 493 -2.14 57.28 7.33
N LEU A 494 -3.32 56.92 7.86
CA LEU A 494 -4.54 57.72 8.11
C LEU A 494 -5.51 58.00 6.94
N GLY A 495 -6.82 57.73 7.18
CA GLY A 495 -7.92 58.07 6.24
C GLY A 495 -9.33 57.51 6.51
N SER A 496 -9.85 57.64 7.74
CA SER A 496 -11.29 57.62 8.15
C SER A 496 -12.43 57.31 7.14
N GLY A 497 -13.32 56.36 7.50
CA GLY A 497 -14.76 56.68 7.69
C GLY A 497 -15.88 55.95 6.90
N ASN A 498 -16.81 55.35 7.67
CA ASN A 498 -18.29 55.24 7.48
C ASN A 498 -19.00 53.95 6.99
N LEU A 499 -19.98 53.53 7.83
CA LEU A 499 -21.30 52.89 7.59
C LEU A 499 -21.33 51.48 6.95
N CYS A 500 -21.85 50.42 7.60
CA CYS A 500 -23.29 50.04 7.77
C CYS A 500 -23.97 49.73 6.41
N GLU A 501 -24.70 48.63 6.19
CA GLU A 501 -25.64 47.89 7.06
C GLU A 501 -25.67 46.36 6.81
N SER A 502 -26.47 45.64 7.62
CA SER A 502 -26.98 44.29 7.32
C SER A 502 -28.51 44.35 7.12
N PRO A 503 -29.11 43.41 6.37
CA PRO A 503 -30.50 43.06 6.60
C PRO A 503 -30.69 41.57 6.92
N SER A 504 -31.29 41.31 8.08
CA SER A 504 -31.93 40.04 8.43
C SER A 504 -33.34 39.93 7.83
N TYR A 505 -33.81 38.73 7.48
CA TYR A 505 -35.24 38.44 7.45
C TYR A 505 -35.57 37.05 8.02
N TYR A 506 -36.74 36.94 8.64
CA TYR A 506 -37.18 35.84 9.51
C TYR A 506 -38.33 35.01 8.89
N ARG A 507 -38.34 33.69 9.14
CA ARG A 507 -39.47 32.82 9.60
C ARG A 507 -38.96 31.36 9.65
N SER A 508 -38.95 30.63 10.78
CA SER A 508 -40.07 30.19 11.66
C SER A 508 -40.95 29.12 10.97
N SER A 509 -41.25 27.93 11.50
CA SER A 509 -40.99 27.23 12.79
C SER A 509 -41.19 25.70 12.56
N SER A 510 -41.16 24.72 13.47
CA SER A 510 -41.21 24.66 14.95
C SER A 510 -40.70 23.32 15.49
N SER A 511 -40.10 23.28 16.68
CA SER A 511 -40.17 22.13 17.59
C SER A 511 -40.28 22.63 19.04
N LEU A 512 -41.15 21.98 19.83
CA LEU A 512 -41.51 22.43 21.18
C LEU A 512 -40.53 21.89 22.24
N ALA A 513 -40.28 22.72 23.25
CA ALA A 513 -39.49 22.41 24.43
C ALA A 513 -40.38 22.39 25.69
N GLU A 514 -39.73 22.27 26.86
CA GLU A 514 -40.18 22.50 28.26
C GLU A 514 -40.16 21.24 29.17
N ARG A 515 -39.69 21.26 30.42
CA ARG A 515 -39.00 22.30 31.25
C ARG A 515 -38.43 21.75 32.58
N ARG A 516 -37.63 22.59 33.28
CA ARG A 516 -37.37 22.63 34.75
C ARG A 516 -36.48 21.51 35.36
N SER A 517 -35.72 21.69 36.45
CA SER A 517 -35.53 22.84 37.39
C SER A 517 -34.12 22.87 38.04
N LEU A 518 -33.86 23.86 38.91
CA LEU A 518 -32.53 24.28 39.42
C LEU A 518 -32.23 23.91 40.90
N LEU A 519 -30.93 23.67 41.17
CA LEU A 519 -30.17 23.86 42.44
C LEU A 519 -30.28 22.84 43.63
N PRO A 520 -29.24 22.74 44.51
CA PRO A 520 -29.00 21.59 45.41
C PRO A 520 -29.07 21.90 46.93
N PRO A 521 -28.90 20.87 47.79
CA PRO A 521 -27.87 20.96 48.86
C PRO A 521 -27.12 19.64 49.18
N ALA A 522 -26.05 19.73 49.99
CA ALA A 522 -25.24 18.63 50.57
C ALA A 522 -25.49 18.53 52.10
N PRO A 523 -24.65 17.90 52.97
CA PRO A 523 -23.67 16.79 52.84
C PRO A 523 -23.83 15.69 53.95
N THR A 524 -23.03 14.60 53.95
CA THR A 524 -22.66 13.90 55.22
C THR A 524 -21.34 13.09 55.20
N ARG A 525 -20.42 13.50 56.09
CA ARG A 525 -19.40 12.76 56.89
C ARG A 525 -18.67 11.51 56.32
N LYS A 526 -17.34 11.62 56.24
CA LYS A 526 -16.37 10.55 56.59
C LYS A 526 -15.87 10.73 58.03
N SER A 527 -15.43 9.65 58.68
CA SER A 527 -14.86 9.63 60.04
C SER A 527 -13.37 10.02 60.07
N LEU A 528 -12.91 10.50 61.23
CA LEU A 528 -11.54 10.94 61.52
C LEU A 528 -10.94 10.18 62.71
N LEU A 529 -9.63 9.97 62.68
CA LEU A 529 -8.66 9.89 63.80
C LEU A 529 -7.27 10.10 63.15
N LEU A 530 -6.61 11.27 63.27
CA LEU A 530 -5.68 11.68 64.35
C LEU A 530 -4.53 10.67 64.54
N ARG A 531 -3.24 11.06 64.61
CA ARG A 531 -2.61 12.28 65.18
C ARG A 531 -1.16 12.43 64.63
N GLN A 532 -0.73 13.59 64.08
CA GLN A 532 0.15 14.62 64.69
C GLN A 532 1.58 14.15 65.06
N LEU A 533 2.70 14.86 64.83
CA LEU A 533 2.97 16.26 64.44
C LEU A 533 3.32 16.34 62.91
N GLY A 534 4.13 17.23 62.30
CA GLY A 534 4.91 18.44 62.65
C GLY A 534 5.82 18.80 61.44
N ILE A 535 6.38 19.99 61.18
CA ILE A 535 6.36 21.35 61.76
C ILE A 535 6.26 22.34 60.56
N GLY A 536 5.58 23.48 60.73
CA GLY A 536 5.92 24.72 60.00
C GLY A 536 4.88 25.25 59.01
N ARG A 537 4.05 26.20 59.45
CA ARG A 537 3.23 27.06 58.55
C ARG A 537 4.10 28.19 58.00
N LEU A 538 3.92 28.53 56.72
CA LEU A 538 3.86 29.92 56.28
C LEU A 538 2.83 30.08 55.15
N HIS A 539 2.03 31.13 55.23
CA HIS A 539 0.95 31.43 54.29
C HIS A 539 1.51 32.10 53.02
N LEU A 540 1.10 31.63 51.84
CA LEU A 540 1.14 32.44 50.62
C LEU A 540 -0.19 32.33 49.88
N LYS A 541 -0.81 33.50 49.66
CA LYS A 541 -2.09 33.63 48.95
C LYS A 541 -1.93 33.22 47.48
N ALA A 542 -2.99 32.62 46.92
CA ALA A 542 -3.07 32.34 45.50
C ALA A 542 -2.85 33.62 44.67
N ARG A 543 -2.01 33.51 43.64
CA ARG A 543 -1.91 34.49 42.56
C ARG A 543 -2.25 33.74 41.27
N ASP A 544 -3.47 33.94 40.78
CA ASP A 544 -3.84 33.52 39.42
C ASP A 544 -3.04 34.35 38.42
N THR A 545 -2.12 33.71 37.69
CA THR A 545 -1.37 34.35 36.61
C THR A 545 -1.33 33.50 35.34
N LYS A 546 -1.68 34.15 34.23
CA LYS A 546 -1.82 33.61 32.87
C LYS A 546 -0.55 32.89 32.37
N ASN A 547 -0.45 31.57 32.54
CA ASN A 547 0.68 30.77 32.01
C ASN A 547 0.38 29.97 30.73
N ARG A 548 -0.76 30.18 30.06
CA ARG A 548 -1.06 29.56 28.75
C ARG A 548 -0.11 30.01 27.63
N SER A 549 0.37 31.26 27.64
CA SER A 549 1.28 31.77 26.60
C SER A 549 2.73 31.34 26.78
N ILE A 550 3.19 31.14 28.03
CA ILE A 550 4.57 30.70 28.32
C ILE A 550 4.74 29.24 27.92
N LEU A 551 3.81 28.35 28.30
CA LEU A 551 3.83 26.96 27.86
C LEU A 551 3.71 26.82 26.33
N ALA A 552 2.84 27.61 25.69
CA ALA A 552 2.75 27.64 24.23
C ALA A 552 4.01 28.20 23.54
N SER A 553 4.74 29.12 24.19
CA SER A 553 6.02 29.64 23.67
C SER A 553 7.16 28.63 23.87
N ILE A 554 7.18 27.90 24.99
CA ILE A 554 8.13 26.82 25.23
C ILE A 554 7.91 25.70 24.22
N ASP A 555 6.67 25.22 24.02
CA ASP A 555 6.35 24.18 23.03
C ASP A 555 6.70 24.62 21.59
N LYS A 556 6.40 25.87 21.20
CA LYS A 556 6.83 26.42 19.91
C LYS A 556 8.34 26.54 19.76
N THR A 557 9.06 26.83 20.85
CA THR A 557 10.52 26.90 20.82
C THR A 557 11.11 25.50 20.72
N TRP A 558 10.62 24.55 21.51
CA TRP A 558 11.02 23.14 21.45
C TRP A 558 10.78 22.54 20.05
N ARG A 559 9.59 22.74 19.46
CA ARG A 559 9.31 22.29 18.08
C ARG A 559 10.26 22.92 17.08
N LYS A 560 10.54 24.22 17.15
CA LYS A 560 11.51 24.88 16.24
C LYS A 560 12.94 24.41 16.46
N THR A 561 13.34 24.10 17.68
CA THR A 561 14.67 23.53 17.98
C THR A 561 14.79 22.10 17.45
N VAL A 562 13.74 21.29 17.58
CA VAL A 562 13.68 19.91 17.04
C VAL A 562 13.62 19.90 15.51
N GLU A 563 12.79 20.75 14.88
CA GLU A 563 12.76 20.92 13.42
C GLU A 563 14.10 21.45 12.88
N GLY A 564 14.72 22.41 13.59
CA GLY A 564 16.05 22.93 13.26
C GLY A 564 17.14 21.86 13.35
N ALA A 565 17.15 21.08 14.44
CA ALA A 565 18.07 19.97 14.61
C ALA A 565 17.85 18.88 13.54
N SER A 566 16.60 18.51 13.27
CA SER A 566 16.22 17.55 12.23
C SER A 566 16.67 18.01 10.84
N LYS A 567 16.51 19.30 10.51
CA LYS A 567 16.94 19.86 9.23
C LYS A 567 18.47 19.83 9.09
N VAL A 568 19.19 20.22 10.13
CA VAL A 568 20.67 20.13 10.16
C VAL A 568 21.13 18.67 10.08
N PHE A 569 20.40 17.73 10.69
CA PHE A 569 20.69 16.29 10.62
C PHE A 569 20.53 15.75 9.18
N LEU A 570 19.40 16.03 8.52
CA LEU A 570 19.14 15.70 7.12
C LEU A 570 20.16 16.33 6.16
N GLU A 571 20.48 17.60 6.35
CA GLU A 571 21.46 18.32 5.52
C GLU A 571 22.89 17.77 5.72
N LYS A 572 23.25 17.38 6.94
CA LYS A 572 24.52 16.71 7.24
C LYS A 572 24.56 15.28 6.67
N HIS A 573 23.44 14.56 6.66
CA HIS A 573 23.31 13.22 6.07
C HIS A 573 23.43 13.25 4.54
N TYR A 574 22.74 14.20 3.89
CA TYR A 574 22.82 14.44 2.44
C TYR A 574 24.26 14.78 2.01
N ASN A 575 24.93 15.68 2.73
CA ASN A 575 26.32 16.04 2.45
C ASN A 575 27.31 14.89 2.71
N ARG A 576 27.00 13.97 3.63
CA ARG A 576 27.81 12.75 3.87
C ARG A 576 27.64 11.74 2.73
N HIS A 577 26.39 11.48 2.30
CA HIS A 577 26.10 10.64 1.13
C HIS A 577 26.77 11.18 -0.14
N ARG A 578 26.69 12.49 -0.39
CA ARG A 578 27.29 13.12 -1.57
C ARG A 578 28.82 13.04 -1.60
N ARG A 579 29.50 13.02 -0.44
CA ARG A 579 30.94 12.76 -0.37
C ARG A 579 31.25 11.31 -0.72
N LEU A 580 30.57 10.36 -0.08
CA LEU A 580 30.77 8.93 -0.32
C LEU A 580 30.52 8.51 -1.79
N ILE A 581 29.56 9.15 -2.47
CA ILE A 581 29.32 8.94 -3.90
C ILE A 581 30.46 9.52 -4.77
N ASN A 582 31.02 10.67 -4.37
CA ASN A 582 32.16 11.27 -5.07
C ASN A 582 33.49 10.54 -4.79
N ASP A 583 33.60 9.79 -3.69
CA ASP A 583 34.76 8.96 -3.34
C ASP A 583 34.70 7.57 -4.03
N MET A 584 33.63 7.28 -4.80
CA MET A 584 33.41 6.04 -5.57
C MET A 584 33.51 6.22 -7.10
N ILE A 585 33.93 7.41 -7.57
CA ILE A 585 34.20 7.74 -8.99
C ILE A 585 35.65 8.18 -9.13
#